data_AF-X1D9D7-F1
#
_entry.id   AF-X1D9D7-F1
#
_cell.length_a   1.000
_cell.length_b   1.000
_cell.length_c   1.000
_cell.angle_alpha   90.00
_cell.angle_beta   90.00
_cell.angle_gamma   90.00
#
_symmetry.space_group_name_H-M   'P 1'
#
loop_
_entity.id
_entity.type
_entity.pdbx_description
1 polymer ?
#
loop_
_entity_poly.entity_id
_entity_poly.type
_entity_poly.pdbx_seq_one_letter_code
_entity_poly.pdbx_strand_id
1 'polypeptide(L)' 'MLPKILKKANCEWIALSNYNIMIDMACKYGFIKKTEIEALKSWKEDPENWNPSVP' A
#
# COMPACT_ATOMS: atom_id res chain seq x y z
N MET A 1 5.00 5.66 6.32
CA MET A 1 5.95 6.74 6.67
C MET A 1 5.27 8.11 6.81
N LEU A 2 4.45 8.55 5.84
CA LEU A 2 3.75 9.85 5.85
C LEU A 2 2.97 10.21 7.13
N PRO A 3 2.13 9.33 7.70
CA PRO A 3 1.34 9.68 8.89
C PRO A 3 2.21 10.02 10.10
N LYS A 4 3.40 9.40 10.21
CA LYS A 4 4.35 9.66 11.29
C LYS A 4 5.02 11.03 11.14
N ILE A 5 5.32 11.45 9.91
CA ILE A 5 5.95 12.76 9.62
C ILE A 5 4.95 13.88 9.89
N LEU A 6 3.73 13.77 9.37
CA LEU A 6 2.68 14.77 9.56
C LEU A 6 2.31 14.92 11.05
N LYS A 7 2.22 13.80 11.78
CA LYS A 7 2.02 13.83 13.24
C LYS A 7 3.14 14.56 13.98
N LYS A 8 4.41 14.37 13.59
CA LYS A 8 5.55 15.11 14.17
C LYS A 8 5.50 16.61 13.86
N ALA A 9 5.01 16.97 12.68
CA ALA A 9 4.82 18.36 12.26
C ALA A 9 3.55 19.00 12.86
N ASN A 10 2.85 18.31 13.76
CA ASN A 10 1.57 18.73 14.33
C ASN A 10 0.50 19.04 13.27
N CYS A 11 0.57 18.33 12.13
CA CYS A 11 -0.37 18.41 11.03
C CYS A 11 -1.32 17.21 11.10
N GLU A 12 -2.63 17.48 11.09
CA GLU A 12 -3.63 16.44 11.01
C GLU A 12 -3.56 15.72 9.66
N TRP A 13 -3.67 14.39 9.68
CA TRP A 13 -3.70 13.56 8.48
C TRP A 13 -5.05 12.87 8.39
N ILE A 14 -5.83 13.25 7.37
CA ILE A 14 -7.13 12.67 7.05
C ILE A 14 -7.07 12.19 5.61
N ALA A 15 -7.44 10.92 5.39
CA ALA A 15 -7.58 10.35 4.06
C ALA A 15 -8.87 9.54 3.96
N LEU A 16 -9.60 9.70 2.85
CA LEU A 16 -10.86 8.99 2.60
C LEU A 16 -10.66 7.47 2.44
N SER A 17 -9.46 7.05 2.06
CA SER A 17 -9.07 5.66 1.88
C SER A 17 -7.55 5.53 1.98
N ASN A 18 -7.04 4.32 1.94
CA ASN A 18 -5.61 4.05 1.95
C ASN A 18 -5.27 2.94 0.94
N TYR A 19 -3.96 2.76 0.72
CA TYR A 19 -3.45 1.79 -0.25
C TYR A 19 -3.95 0.36 -0.01
N ASN A 20 -4.08 -0.07 1.25
CA ASN A 20 -4.54 -1.43 1.55
C ASN A 20 -5.99 -1.63 1.09
N ILE A 21 -6.85 -0.65 1.37
CA ILE A 21 -8.25 -0.69 0.91
C ILE A 21 -8.31 -0.71 -0.63
N MET A 22 -7.47 0.07 -1.29
CA MET A 22 -7.41 0.11 -2.75
C MET A 22 -7.05 -1.24 -3.36
N ILE A 23 -6.00 -1.92 -2.87
CA ILE A 23 -5.59 -3.23 -3.40
C ILE A 23 -6.59 -4.34 -3.04
N ASP A 24 -7.20 -4.29 -1.86
CA ASP A 24 -8.25 -5.24 -1.46
C ASP A 24 -9.48 -5.10 -2.38
N MET A 25 -9.87 -3.86 -2.71
CA MET A 25 -10.95 -3.60 -3.67
C MET A 25 -10.57 -4.02 -5.09
N ALA A 26 -9.34 -3.75 -5.53
CA ALA A 26 -8.85 -4.20 -6.83
C ALA A 26 -8.91 -5.73 -6.96
N CYS A 27 -8.57 -6.47 -5.89
CA CYS A 27 -8.71 -7.92 -5.86
C CYS A 27 -10.18 -8.35 -5.89
N LYS A 28 -11.05 -7.66 -5.14
CA LYS A 28 -12.49 -7.95 -5.11
C LYS A 28 -13.16 -7.79 -6.47
N TYR A 29 -12.76 -6.77 -7.24
CA TYR A 29 -13.27 -6.53 -8.60
C TYR A 29 -12.53 -7.32 -9.68
N GLY A 30 -11.53 -8.13 -9.31
CA GLY A 30 -10.81 -8.99 -10.25
C GLY A 30 -9.75 -8.29 -11.10
N PHE A 31 -9.36 -7.06 -10.76
CA PHE A 31 -8.25 -6.37 -11.43
C PHE A 31 -6.89 -6.99 -11.10
N ILE A 32 -6.78 -7.61 -9.92
CA ILE A 32 -5.60 -8.35 -9.47
C ILE A 32 -6.02 -9.65 -8.79
N LYS A 33 -5.11 -10.61 -8.73
CA LYS A 33 -5.27 -11.88 -8.02
C LYS A 33 -4.88 -11.71 -6.55
N LYS A 34 -5.45 -12.55 -5.70
CA LYS A 34 -5.11 -12.59 -4.28
C LYS A 34 -3.61 -12.86 -4.03
N THR A 35 -2.96 -13.61 -4.92
CA THR A 35 -1.52 -13.90 -4.90
C THR A 35 -0.65 -12.67 -5.15
N GLU A 36 -1.18 -11.64 -5.82
CA GLU A 36 -0.46 -10.41 -6.12
C GLU A 36 -0.52 -9.41 -4.96
N ILE A 37 -1.43 -9.61 -4.00
CA ILE A 37 -1.59 -8.71 -2.85
C ILE A 37 -0.31 -8.66 -2.00
N GLU A 38 0.36 -9.79 -1.79
CA GLU A 38 1.58 -9.84 -0.97
C GLU A 38 2.74 -9.09 -1.65
N ALA A 39 2.93 -9.29 -2.95
CA ALA A 39 3.91 -8.55 -3.74
C ALA A 39 3.62 -7.03 -3.77
N LEU A 40 2.34 -6.63 -3.86
CA LEU A 40 1.95 -5.22 -3.84
C LEU A 40 2.08 -4.59 -2.45
N LYS A 41 1.98 -5.38 -1.38
CA LYS A 41 2.27 -4.93 -0.01
C LYS A 41 3.77 -4.81 0.22
N SER A 42 4.59 -5.73 -0.29
CA SER A 42 6.05 -5.61 -0.17
C SER A 42 6.58 -4.38 -0.91
N TRP A 43 6.03 -4.08 -2.10
CA TRP A 43 6.33 -2.84 -2.82
C TRP A 43 6.09 -1.58 -1.98
N LYS A 44 5.01 -1.55 -1.21
CA LYS A 44 4.68 -0.38 -0.37
C LYS A 44 5.70 -0.16 0.74
N GLU A 45 6.30 -1.22 1.26
CA GLU A 45 7.28 -1.14 2.35
C GLU A 45 8.66 -0.71 1.83
N ASP A 46 9.08 -1.26 0.68
CA ASP A 46 10.37 -0.92 0.04
C ASP A 46 10.21 -0.87 -1.49
N PRO A 47 9.71 0.25 -2.04
CA PRO A 47 9.48 0.37 -3.48
C PRO A 47 10.78 0.47 -4.28
N GLU A 48 11.88 0.92 -3.65
CA GLU A 48 13.17 1.11 -4.30
C GLU A 48 13.88 -0.22 -4.56
N ASN A 49 13.75 -1.17 -3.62
CA ASN A 49 14.31 -2.53 -3.78
C ASN A 49 13.27 -3.57 -4.19
N TRP A 50 12.08 -3.16 -4.63
CA TRP A 50 11.02 -4.09 -4.99
C TRP A 50 11.35 -4.90 -6.23
N ASN A 51 11.19 -6.23 -6.13
CA ASN A 51 11.31 -7.13 -7.26
C ASN A 51 10.05 -8.02 -7.36
N PRO A 52 9.19 -7.81 -8.36
CA PRO A 52 7.94 -8.57 -8.53
C PRO A 52 8.14 -10.04 -8.89
N SER A 53 9.38 -10.47 -9.17
CA SER A 53 9.72 -11.83 -9.60
C SER A 53 10.21 -12.74 -8.47
N VAL A 54 10.39 -12.21 -7.25
CA VAL A 54 10.80 -12.98 -6.07
C VAL A 54 9.62 -13.06 -5.09
N PRO A 55 9.19 -14.27 -4.68
CA PRO A 55 8.17 -14.46 -3.65
C PRO A 55 8.58 -13.88 -2.30
#